data_AF-A0A974P4R8-F1
#
_entry.id   AF-A0A974P4R8-F1
#
_cell.length_a   1.000
_cell.length_b   1.000
_cell.length_c   1.000
_cell.angle_alpha   90.00
_cell.angle_beta   90.00
_cell.angle_gamma   90.00
#
_symmetry.space_group_name_H-M   'P 1'
#
loop_
_entity.id
_entity.type
_entity.pdbx_description
1 polymer ?
#
loop_
_entity_poly.entity_id
_entity_poly.type
_entity_poly.pdbx_seq_one_letter_code
_entity_poly.pdbx_strand_id
1 'polypeptide(L)'
;MIHAAMDVAAPPAVVWKVLSDCAGASRYMPKLLSCKTLERDPAGKWDVREHRLSGNAFKPVMRNVFRTTLEPPRRLAFHRTGGDWKRSDGEWRLSPIPVGPT
;
A
#
# COMPACT_ATOMS: atom_id res chain seq x y z
N MET A 1 -9.71 15.13 -3.99
CA MET A 1 -8.72 14.15 -4.47
C MET A 1 -7.36 14.69 -4.07
N ILE A 2 -6.50 13.89 -3.45
CA ILE A 2 -5.18 14.32 -2.97
C ILE A 2 -4.14 13.63 -3.86
N HIS A 3 -3.18 14.38 -4.37
CA HIS A 3 -2.04 13.86 -5.12
C HIS A 3 -0.75 14.28 -4.42
N ALA A 4 0.19 13.36 -4.32
CA ALA A 4 1.53 13.59 -3.82
C ALA A 4 2.51 12.76 -4.64
N ALA A 5 3.71 13.30 -4.86
CA ALA A 5 4.81 12.63 -5.53
C ALA A 5 6.09 12.86 -4.72
N MET A 6 7.02 11.93 -4.80
CA MET A 6 8.36 12.05 -4.23
C MET A 6 9.33 11.31 -5.13
N ASP A 7 10.54 11.85 -5.25
CA ASP A 7 11.64 11.19 -5.95
C ASP A 7 12.37 10.30 -4.93
N VAL A 8 12.67 9.08 -5.35
CA VAL A 8 13.34 8.05 -4.56
C VAL A 8 14.60 7.65 -5.30
N ALA A 9 15.74 7.75 -4.63
CA ALA A 9 17.04 7.38 -5.19
C ALA A 9 17.24 5.84 -5.32
N ALA A 10 16.29 5.12 -5.91
CA ALA A 10 16.36 3.70 -6.24
C ALA A 10 15.69 3.38 -7.60
N PRO A 11 16.04 2.24 -8.26
CA PRO A 11 15.31 1.77 -9.45
C PRO A 11 13.85 1.39 -9.13
N PRO A 12 12.92 1.43 -10.11
CA PRO A 12 11.49 1.16 -9.85
C PRO A 12 11.26 -0.23 -9.28
N ALA A 13 12.05 -1.22 -9.70
CA ALA A 13 11.94 -2.59 -9.21
C ALA A 13 12.28 -2.73 -7.72
N VAL A 14 13.19 -1.90 -7.20
CA VAL A 14 13.55 -1.88 -5.77
C VAL A 14 12.43 -1.25 -4.96
N VAL A 15 11.94 -0.09 -5.41
CA VAL A 15 10.79 0.60 -4.80
C VAL A 15 9.56 -0.31 -4.80
N TRP A 16 9.31 -1.02 -5.90
CA TRP A 16 8.20 -1.96 -6.03
C TRP A 16 8.22 -3.08 -4.98
N LYS A 17 9.40 -3.67 -4.71
CA LYS A 17 9.53 -4.73 -3.70
C LYS A 17 9.10 -4.24 -2.32
N VAL A 18 9.46 -3.01 -1.95
CA VAL A 18 9.06 -2.41 -0.67
C VAL A 18 7.57 -2.05 -0.68
N LEU A 19 7.10 -1.41 -1.74
CA LEU A 19 5.70 -0.95 -1.87
C LEU A 19 4.70 -2.10 -1.83
N SER A 20 5.03 -3.23 -2.48
CA SER A 20 4.15 -4.39 -2.57
C SER A 20 4.24 -5.34 -1.36
N ASP A 21 5.27 -5.20 -0.51
CA ASP A 21 5.47 -6.03 0.69
C ASP A 21 4.56 -5.59 1.85
N CYS A 22 3.39 -6.23 1.92
CA CYS A 22 2.47 -6.06 3.04
C CYS A 22 3.11 -6.48 4.38
N ALA A 23 3.84 -7.59 4.46
CA ALA A 23 4.33 -8.11 5.73
C ALA A 23 5.35 -7.16 6.37
N GLY A 24 6.19 -6.50 5.56
CA GLY A 24 7.17 -5.51 5.99
C GLY A 24 6.64 -4.08 6.16
N ALA A 25 5.40 -3.78 5.77
CA ALA A 25 4.91 -2.41 5.62
C ALA A 25 4.96 -1.57 6.93
N SER A 26 4.81 -2.20 8.10
CA SER A 26 4.87 -1.50 9.39
C SER A 26 6.24 -0.89 9.70
N ARG A 27 7.30 -1.32 9.01
CA ARG A 27 8.65 -0.75 9.15
C ARG A 27 8.76 0.66 8.57
N TYR A 28 7.87 1.01 7.64
CA TYR A 28 7.95 2.27 6.87
C TYR A 28 6.69 3.15 7.03
N MET A 29 5.61 2.61 7.58
CA MET A 29 4.35 3.32 7.81
C MET A 29 4.16 3.60 9.31
N PRO A 30 4.40 4.83 9.81
CA PRO A 30 4.50 5.10 11.26
C PRO A 30 3.27 4.70 12.10
N LYS A 31 2.06 4.73 11.52
CA LYS A 31 0.81 4.37 12.22
C LYS A 31 0.35 2.94 11.96
N LEU A 32 1.05 2.18 11.12
CA LEU A 32 0.64 0.82 10.77
C LEU A 32 1.18 -0.17 11.81
N LEU A 33 0.28 -0.80 12.55
CA LEU A 33 0.62 -1.83 13.54
C LEU A 33 0.88 -3.18 12.86
N SER A 34 0.09 -3.53 11.85
CA SER A 34 0.29 -4.73 11.04
C SER A 34 -0.41 -4.62 9.69
N CYS A 35 0.14 -5.29 8.69
CA CYS A 35 -0.55 -5.61 7.44
C CYS A 35 -0.56 -7.13 7.26
N LYS A 36 -1.71 -7.69 6.90
CA LYS A 36 -1.88 -9.11 6.60
C LYS A 36 -2.57 -9.28 5.26
N THR A 37 -2.06 -10.15 4.41
CA THR A 37 -2.79 -10.61 3.22
C THR A 37 -3.83 -11.65 3.66
N LEU A 38 -5.10 -11.36 3.42
CA LEU A 38 -6.24 -12.23 3.72
C LEU A 38 -6.55 -13.19 2.58
N GLU A 39 -6.46 -12.68 1.35
CA GLU A 39 -6.69 -13.44 0.12
C GLU A 39 -5.66 -13.03 -0.92
N ARG A 40 -5.30 -13.94 -1.81
CA ARG A 40 -4.33 -13.67 -2.88
C ARG A 40 -4.71 -14.41 -4.14
N ASP A 41 -4.58 -13.71 -5.25
CA ASP A 41 -4.64 -14.28 -6.58
C ASP A 41 -3.48 -15.26 -6.83
N PRO A 42 -3.72 -16.48 -7.35
CA PRO A 42 -2.65 -17.41 -7.68
C PRO A 42 -1.63 -16.84 -8.70
N ALA A 43 -2.07 -15.95 -9.60
CA ALA A 43 -1.20 -15.28 -10.55
C ALA A 43 -0.57 -13.98 -10.01
N GLY A 44 -0.82 -13.63 -8.74
CA GLY A 44 -0.25 -12.47 -8.07
C GLY A 44 -0.74 -11.11 -8.58
N LYS A 45 -1.85 -11.06 -9.34
CA LYS A 45 -2.37 -9.82 -9.93
C LYS A 45 -3.18 -8.97 -8.96
N TRP A 46 -3.69 -9.58 -7.90
CA TRP A 46 -4.43 -8.89 -6.85
C TRP A 46 -4.30 -9.62 -5.52
N ASP A 47 -4.56 -8.91 -4.44
CA ASP A 47 -4.73 -9.49 -3.11
C ASP A 47 -5.74 -8.68 -2.29
N VAL A 48 -6.24 -9.25 -1.20
CA VAL A 48 -7.01 -8.53 -0.18
C VAL A 48 -6.14 -8.41 1.05
N ARG A 49 -5.99 -7.20 1.58
CA ARG A 49 -5.13 -6.89 2.72
C ARG A 49 -5.94 -6.31 3.87
N GLU A 50 -5.51 -6.60 5.08
CA GLU A 50 -5.95 -5.97 6.32
C GLU A 50 -4.82 -5.13 6.89
N HIS A 51 -5.06 -3.83 7.04
CA HIS A 51 -4.24 -2.95 7.86
C HIS A 51 -4.89 -2.77 9.23
N ARG A 52 -4.12 -2.97 10.30
CA ARG A 52 -4.43 -2.45 11.64
C ARG A 52 -3.58 -1.23 11.89
N LEU A 53 -4.22 -0.08 12.11
CA LEU A 53 -3.54 1.19 12.36
C LEU A 53 -3.79 1.65 13.80
N SER A 54 -2.81 2.34 14.38
CA SER A 54 -3.00 3.05 15.64
C SER A 54 -4.03 4.18 15.46
N GLY A 55 -5.03 4.17 16.32
CA GLY A 55 -6.12 5.13 16.34
C GLY A 55 -6.00 6.15 17.47
N ASN A 56 -7.12 6.52 18.07
CA ASN A 56 -7.21 7.49 19.16
C ASN A 56 -7.71 6.81 20.46
N ALA A 57 -7.87 7.56 21.54
CA ALA A 57 -8.28 7.01 22.84
C ALA A 57 -9.62 6.25 22.80
N PHE A 58 -10.59 6.67 21.98
CA PHE A 58 -11.91 6.02 21.88
C PHE A 58 -11.89 4.77 20.99
N LYS A 59 -11.07 4.78 19.93
CA LYS A 59 -10.86 3.64 19.04
C LYS A 59 -9.36 3.41 18.83
N PRO A 60 -8.70 2.67 19.74
CA PRO A 60 -7.24 2.53 19.76
C PRO A 60 -6.67 1.83 18.53
N VAL A 61 -7.46 0.97 17.89
CA VAL A 61 -7.07 0.27 16.66
C VAL A 61 -8.14 0.48 15.59
N MET A 62 -7.69 0.98 14.45
CA MET A 62 -8.50 1.14 13.25
C MET A 62 -8.19 0.00 12.28
N ARG A 63 -9.23 -0.74 11.86
CA ARG A 63 -9.13 -1.79 10.86
C ARG A 63 -9.49 -1.24 9.48
N ASN A 64 -8.66 -1.51 8.48
CA ASN A 64 -8.96 -1.22 7.08
C ASN A 64 -8.76 -2.49 6.25
N VAL A 65 -9.78 -2.90 5.50
CA VAL A 65 -9.70 -4.04 4.59
C VAL A 65 -9.89 -3.52 3.18
N PHE A 66 -8.95 -3.84 2.30
CA PHE A 66 -8.93 -3.31 0.95
C PHE A 66 -8.36 -4.35 -0.02
N ARG A 67 -8.85 -4.32 -1.25
CA ARG A 67 -8.28 -5.10 -2.35
C ARG A 67 -7.22 -4.26 -3.03
N THR A 68 -6.09 -4.87 -3.35
CA THR A 68 -5.07 -4.27 -4.22
C THR A 68 -5.08 -4.93 -5.59
N THR A 69 -4.80 -4.13 -6.62
CA THR A 69 -4.47 -4.59 -7.96
C THR A 69 -3.01 -4.23 -8.23
N LEU A 70 -2.24 -5.23 -8.65
CA LEU A 70 -0.79 -5.15 -8.80
C LEU A 70 -0.42 -5.23 -10.28
N GLU A 71 0.26 -4.19 -10.77
CA GLU A 71 0.85 -4.14 -12.11
C GLU A 71 2.35 -3.87 -11.97
N PRO A 72 3.17 -4.90 -11.64
CA PRO A 72 4.60 -4.70 -11.42
C PRO A 72 5.35 -4.17 -12.64
N PRO A 73 6.40 -3.36 -12.46
CA PRO A 73 6.77 -2.60 -11.27
C PRO A 73 6.17 -1.17 -11.28
N ARG A 74 4.99 -0.97 -11.88
CA ARG A 74 4.52 0.37 -12.29
C ARG A 74 3.37 0.90 -11.45
N ARG A 75 2.44 0.04 -11.01
CA ARG A 75 1.21 0.51 -10.38
C ARG A 75 0.65 -0.45 -9.34
N LEU A 76 0.33 0.09 -8.17
CA LEU A 76 -0.45 -0.58 -7.14
C LEU A 76 -1.70 0.27 -6.88
N ALA A 77 -2.86 -0.20 -7.33
CA ALA A 77 -4.14 0.42 -7.02
C ALA A 77 -4.76 -0.28 -5.81
N PHE A 78 -5.48 0.45 -4.97
CA PHE A 78 -6.22 -0.12 -3.86
C PHE A 78 -7.62 0.49 -3.77
N HIS A 79 -8.59 -0.35 -3.42
CA HIS A 79 -9.95 0.08 -3.13
C HIS A 79 -10.44 -0.59 -1.86
N ARG A 80 -11.21 0.15 -1.07
CA ARG A 80 -11.73 -0.38 0.18
C ARG A 80 -12.74 -1.50 -0.09
N THR A 81 -12.68 -2.54 0.72
CA THR A 81 -13.66 -3.63 0.74
C THR A 81 -14.32 -3.81 2.11
N GLY A 82 -13.75 -3.23 3.18
CA GLY A 82 -14.37 -3.26 4.50
C GLY A 82 -13.57 -2.60 5.61
N GLY A 83 -13.94 -2.89 6.85
CA GLY A 83 -13.34 -2.30 8.04
C GLY A 83 -13.95 -0.95 8.43
N ASP A 84 -13.24 -0.25 9.31
CA ASP A 84 -13.72 0.91 10.07
C ASP A 84 -13.65 2.24 9.30
N TRP A 85 -12.83 2.29 8.25
CA TRP A 85 -12.62 3.49 7.45
C TRP A 85 -13.85 3.77 6.58
N LYS A 86 -14.15 5.04 6.29
CA LYS A 86 -15.24 5.41 5.36
C LYS A 86 -14.79 5.48 3.89
N ARG A 87 -13.51 5.79 3.66
CA ARG A 87 -12.86 5.83 2.33
C ARG A 87 -11.43 5.33 2.45
N SER A 88 -10.99 4.51 1.50
CA SER A 88 -9.60 4.06 1.40
C SER A 88 -9.38 3.55 -0.02
N ASP A 89 -9.25 4.51 -0.93
CA ASP A 89 -9.17 4.26 -2.36
C ASP A 89 -8.07 5.15 -2.93
N GLY A 90 -7.26 4.60 -3.82
CA GLY A 90 -6.14 5.33 -4.38
C GLY A 90 -5.20 4.42 -5.14
N GLU A 91 -4.06 4.98 -5.54
CA GLU A 91 -3.04 4.24 -6.26
C GLU A 91 -1.66 4.85 -6.05
N TRP A 92 -0.66 3.99 -6.17
CA TRP A 92 0.74 4.34 -6.30
C TRP A 92 1.17 4.07 -7.72
N ARG A 93 1.87 5.03 -8.33
CA ARG A 93 2.47 4.90 -9.65
C ARG A 93 3.98 5.14 -9.53
N LEU A 94 4.77 4.29 -10.17
CA LEU A 94 6.22 4.42 -10.26
C LEU A 94 6.59 4.75 -11.71
N SER A 95 7.32 5.85 -11.89
CA SER A 95 7.78 6.34 -13.19
C SER A 95 9.28 6.62 -13.11
N PRO A 96 10.10 6.18 -14.09
CA PRO A 96 11.52 6.49 -14.08
C PRO A 96 11.77 7.99 -14.31
N ILE A 97 12.77 8.56 -13.65
CA ILE A 97 13.20 9.97 -13.83
C ILE A 97 14.32 10.04 -14.88
N PRO A 98 14.29 10.98 -15.85
CA PRO A 98 15.25 11.01 -16.97
C PRO A 98 16.74 11.21 -16.61
N VAL A 99 17.06 11.73 -15.41
CA VAL A 99 18.44 12.07 -15.00
C VAL A 99 18.81 11.53 -13.60
N GLY A 100 18.07 10.55 -13.06
CA GLY A 100 18.33 9.96 -11.74
C GLY A 100 17.34 8.84 -11.40
N PRO A 101 17.37 8.24 -10.19
CA PRO A 101 16.47 7.14 -9.86
C PRO A 101 15.01 7.60 -9.62
N THR A 102 14.10 6.65 -9.42
CA THR A 102 12.61 6.71 -9.60
C THR A 102 11.85 7.73 -8.81
#